data_AF-A0A533S2Q8-F1
#
_entry.id   AF-A0A533S2Q8-F1
#
_cell.length_a   1.000
_cell.length_b   1.000
_cell.length_c   1.000
_cell.angle_alpha   90.00
_cell.angle_beta   90.00
_cell.angle_gamma   90.00
#
_symmetry.space_group_name_H-M   'P 1'
#
loop_
_entity.id
_entity.type
_entity.pdbx_description
1 polymer ?
#
loop_
_entity_poly.entity_id
_entity_poly.type
_entity_poly.pdbx_seq_one_letter_code
_entity_poly.pdbx_strand_id
1 'polypeptide(L)'
;MQLLAQPFDGADLPLPGKGEGKVREWYRLPDQRRLFVTTDRLSAFDRILAAVPFKGQVLNQLSGWWFEQTRDIVANHAISLPDPNALLAVEAQPFPVEVIVRGYITGVTSTALWDRYSLGGR
;
A
#
# COMPACT_ATOMS: atom_id res chain seq x y z
N MET A 1 17.10 -16.26 12.44
CA MET A 1 16.04 -15.68 11.61
C MET A 1 16.07 -16.40 10.27
N GLN A 2 15.13 -17.31 10.03
CA GLN A 2 15.16 -18.19 8.86
C GLN A 2 14.52 -17.42 7.69
N LEU A 3 15.35 -16.96 6.74
CA LEU A 3 14.87 -16.31 5.53
C LEU A 3 14.03 -17.33 4.75
N LEU A 4 12.79 -16.99 4.43
CA LEU A 4 11.97 -17.81 3.54
C LEU A 4 12.61 -17.78 2.14
N ALA A 5 12.83 -18.95 1.55
CA ALA A 5 13.41 -19.09 0.22
C ALA A 5 12.47 -18.62 -0.91
N GLN A 6 11.21 -18.32 -0.58
CA GLN A 6 10.14 -18.01 -1.52
C GLN A 6 9.51 -16.66 -1.15
N PRO A 7 9.24 -15.78 -2.14
CA PRO A 7 8.52 -14.53 -1.91
C PRO A 7 7.06 -14.80 -1.50
N PHE A 8 6.50 -13.89 -0.68
CA PHE A 8 5.13 -14.00 -0.21
C PHE A 8 4.13 -13.38 -1.20
N ASP A 9 3.47 -14.19 -2.02
CA ASP A 9 2.64 -13.70 -3.12
C ASP A 9 1.16 -13.47 -2.79
N GLY A 10 0.66 -14.04 -1.70
CA GLY A 10 -0.73 -13.87 -1.27
C GLY A 10 -1.08 -14.72 -0.07
N ALA A 11 -2.26 -14.46 0.51
CA ALA A 11 -2.79 -15.22 1.63
C ALA A 11 -4.12 -15.87 1.27
N ASP A 12 -4.35 -17.07 1.80
CA ASP A 12 -5.67 -17.71 1.78
C ASP A 12 -6.16 -17.88 3.21
N LEU A 13 -6.71 -16.80 3.75
CA LEU A 13 -7.27 -16.78 5.10
C LEU A 13 -8.76 -17.12 5.04
N PRO A 14 -9.28 -17.92 5.99
CA PRO A 14 -10.70 -18.26 6.08
C PRO A 14 -11.51 -17.07 6.64
N LEU A 15 -11.40 -15.91 6.01
CA LEU A 15 -12.03 -14.65 6.41
C LEU A 15 -12.90 -14.11 5.26
N PRO A 16 -14.06 -13.50 5.56
CA PRO A 16 -14.98 -13.01 4.55
C PRO A 16 -14.48 -11.74 3.86
N GLY A 17 -15.06 -11.45 2.69
CA GLY A 17 -14.84 -10.19 2.00
C GLY A 17 -13.40 -10.02 1.49
N LYS A 18 -12.75 -11.13 1.10
CA LYS A 18 -11.45 -11.09 0.42
C LYS A 18 -11.56 -10.20 -0.81
N GLY A 19 -10.71 -9.19 -0.87
CA GLY A 19 -10.46 -8.45 -2.10
C GLY A 19 -8.97 -8.32 -2.33
N GLU A 20 -8.61 -8.01 -3.57
CA GLU A 20 -7.25 -8.07 -4.05
C GLU A 20 -6.95 -6.84 -4.91
N GLY A 21 -5.83 -6.19 -4.59
CA GLY A 21 -5.19 -5.22 -5.45
C GLY A 21 -3.85 -5.75 -5.96
N LYS A 22 -3.09 -4.89 -6.63
CA LYS A 22 -1.79 -5.27 -7.23
C LYS A 22 -0.76 -5.76 -6.19
N VAL A 23 -0.79 -5.20 -4.97
CA VAL A 23 0.21 -5.42 -3.92
C VAL A 23 -0.41 -5.79 -2.56
N ARG A 24 -1.70 -5.51 -2.34
CA ARG A 24 -2.36 -5.77 -1.07
C ARG A 24 -3.61 -6.59 -1.28
N GLU A 25 -3.83 -7.54 -0.39
CA GLU A 25 -5.09 -8.22 -0.19
C GLU A 25 -5.76 -7.66 1.07
N TRP A 26 -7.08 -7.77 1.15
CA TRP A 26 -7.81 -7.32 2.33
C TRP A 26 -8.98 -8.23 2.66
N TYR A 27 -9.34 -8.27 3.93
CA TYR A 27 -10.45 -9.06 4.47
C TYR A 27 -11.29 -8.19 5.39
N ARG A 28 -12.62 -8.32 5.30
CA ARG A 28 -13.53 -7.64 6.23
C ARG A 28 -13.52 -8.36 7.57
N LEU A 29 -13.52 -7.57 8.64
CA LEU A 29 -13.62 -8.06 10.02
C LEU A 29 -14.85 -7.43 10.70
N PRO A 30 -15.33 -8.01 11.81
CA PRO A 30 -16.35 -7.39 12.65
C PRO A 30 -15.94 -5.99 13.15
N ASP A 31 -16.93 -5.21 13.58
CA ASP A 31 -16.75 -3.89 14.20
C ASP A 31 -16.15 -2.83 13.27
N GLN A 32 -16.52 -2.85 11.98
CA GLN A 32 -16.00 -1.93 10.97
C GLN A 32 -14.46 -1.96 10.92
N ARG A 33 -13.88 -3.16 10.96
CA ARG A 33 -12.44 -3.36 10.83
C ARG A 33 -12.12 -4.07 9.53
N ARG A 34 -10.88 -3.87 9.09
CA ARG A 34 -10.34 -4.51 7.90
C ARG A 34 -8.91 -4.95 8.16
N LEU A 35 -8.60 -6.18 7.76
CA LEU A 35 -7.24 -6.67 7.70
C LEU A 35 -6.68 -6.35 6.32
N PHE A 36 -5.54 -5.70 6.26
CA PHE A 36 -4.75 -5.54 5.03
C PHE A 36 -3.50 -6.42 5.13
N VAL A 37 -3.25 -7.19 4.08
CA VAL A 37 -2.08 -8.07 3.94
C VAL A 37 -1.27 -7.59 2.75
N THR A 38 -0.06 -7.11 2.99
CA THR A 38 0.85 -6.59 1.96
C THR A 38 1.76 -7.70 1.45
N THR A 39 1.68 -8.00 0.15
CA THR A 39 2.44 -9.07 -0.50
C THR A 39 3.78 -8.56 -1.05
N ASP A 40 4.61 -9.50 -1.49
CA ASP A 40 5.89 -9.25 -2.15
C ASP A 40 5.73 -8.90 -3.63
N ARG A 41 4.51 -9.01 -4.19
CA ARG A 41 4.18 -8.65 -5.58
C ARG A 41 4.58 -7.22 -5.93
N LEU A 42 5.33 -7.06 -7.01
CA LEU A 42 5.75 -5.79 -7.57
C LEU A 42 5.02 -5.56 -8.89
N SER A 43 4.39 -4.40 -9.03
CA SER A 43 3.71 -4.01 -10.27
C SER A 43 4.29 -2.73 -10.87
N ALA A 44 4.42 -2.70 -12.19
CA ALA A 44 4.63 -1.48 -12.97
C ALA A 44 3.92 -1.60 -14.32
N PHE A 45 3.58 -0.47 -14.94
CA PHE A 45 2.81 -0.43 -16.20
C PHE A 45 1.53 -1.29 -16.15
N ASP A 46 0.81 -1.22 -15.02
CA ASP A 46 -0.42 -1.95 -14.75
C ASP A 46 -0.32 -3.48 -14.80
N ARG A 47 0.88 -4.05 -14.69
CA ARG A 47 1.12 -5.50 -14.66
C ARG A 47 1.94 -5.90 -13.45
N ILE A 48 1.67 -7.10 -12.91
CA ILE A 48 2.54 -7.74 -11.92
C ILE A 48 3.77 -8.25 -12.68
N LEU A 49 4.96 -7.81 -12.28
CA LEU A 49 6.21 -8.12 -12.97
C LEU A 49 6.96 -9.27 -12.32
N ALA A 50 6.99 -9.29 -10.99
CA ALA A 50 7.73 -10.25 -10.18
C ALA A 50 7.27 -10.14 -8.72
N ALA A 51 7.86 -10.96 -7.87
CA ALA A 51 7.76 -10.84 -6.43
C ALA A 51 9.15 -10.64 -5.82
N VAL A 52 9.28 -9.62 -4.98
CA VAL A 52 10.55 -9.26 -4.35
C VAL A 52 10.49 -9.67 -2.88
N PRO A 53 11.29 -10.65 -2.43
CA PRO A 53 11.26 -11.12 -1.05
C PRO A 53 11.35 -9.98 -0.05
N PHE A 54 10.53 -10.04 1.00
CA PHE A 54 10.45 -9.07 2.10
C PHE A 54 9.92 -7.68 1.72
N LYS A 55 9.59 -7.41 0.46
CA LYS A 55 9.04 -6.12 0.04
C LYS A 55 7.76 -5.80 0.80
N GLY A 56 6.86 -6.77 0.97
CA GLY A 56 5.61 -6.58 1.70
C GLY A 56 5.84 -6.17 3.15
N GLN A 57 6.85 -6.75 3.80
CA GLN A 57 7.24 -6.43 5.18
C GLN A 57 7.75 -5.00 5.30
N VAL A 58 8.69 -4.63 4.42
CA VAL A 58 9.27 -3.28 4.38
C VAL A 58 8.17 -2.24 4.15
N LEU A 59 7.28 -2.46 3.18
CA LEU A 59 6.22 -1.51 2.85
C LEU A 59 5.18 -1.37 3.97
N ASN A 60 4.79 -2.47 4.61
CA ASN A 60 3.80 -2.44 5.68
C ASN A 60 4.36 -1.76 6.94
N GLN A 61 5.59 -2.09 7.35
CA GLN A 61 6.23 -1.46 8.51
C GLN A 61 6.54 0.02 8.26
N LEU A 62 6.99 0.39 7.06
CA LEU A 62 7.20 1.79 6.69
C LEU A 62 5.89 2.58 6.73
N SER A 63 4.79 1.98 6.26
CA SER A 63 3.45 2.59 6.37
C SER A 63 3.07 2.79 7.85
N GLY A 64 3.27 1.77 8.69
CA GLY A 64 3.04 1.85 10.14
C GLY A 64 3.84 2.95 10.81
N TRP A 65 5.12 3.09 10.47
CA TRP A 65 5.97 4.17 10.98
C TRP A 65 5.41 5.54 10.60
N TRP A 66 5.04 5.77 9.33
CA TRP A 66 4.45 7.04 8.88
C TRP A 66 3.09 7.34 9.53
N PHE A 67 2.26 6.32 9.78
CA PHE A 67 1.00 6.52 10.50
C PHE A 67 1.22 7.01 11.94
N GLU A 68 2.28 6.55 12.61
CA GLU A 68 2.63 7.07 13.93
C GLU A 68 3.22 8.48 13.86
N GLN A 69 4.12 8.76 12.90
CA GLN A 69 4.73 10.08 12.75
C GLN A 69 3.76 11.20 12.38
N THR A 70 2.59 10.87 11.84
CA THR A 70 1.59 11.85 11.37
C THR A 70 0.33 11.89 12.22
N ARG A 71 0.32 11.16 13.34
CA ARG A 71 -0.85 10.97 14.19
C ARG A 71 -1.35 12.27 14.83
N ASP A 72 -0.46 13.22 15.08
CA ASP A 72 -0.74 14.55 15.60
C ASP A 72 -1.25 15.54 14.53
N ILE A 73 -1.05 15.21 13.25
CA ILE A 73 -1.45 16.05 12.11
C ILE A 73 -2.87 15.70 11.64
N VAL A 74 -3.16 14.41 11.48
CA VAL A 74 -4.46 13.93 10.98
C VAL A 74 -4.78 12.54 11.51
N ALA A 75 -6.07 12.29 11.76
CA ALA A 75 -6.55 10.95 12.07
C ALA A 75 -6.26 9.99 10.91
N ASN A 76 -5.70 8.83 11.21
CA ASN A 76 -5.47 7.76 10.24
C ASN A 76 -6.20 6.48 10.65
N HIS A 77 -6.33 5.54 9.72
CA HIS A 77 -7.13 4.33 9.93
C HIS A 77 -6.40 3.20 10.65
N ALA A 78 -5.11 3.33 10.97
CA ALA A 78 -4.32 2.23 11.51
C ALA A 78 -4.70 1.94 12.96
N ILE A 79 -4.95 0.67 13.28
CA ILE A 79 -5.23 0.19 14.65
C ILE A 79 -3.99 -0.50 15.22
N SER A 80 -3.41 -1.47 14.50
CA SER A 80 -2.22 -2.20 14.93
C SER A 80 -1.56 -2.95 13.76
N LEU A 81 -0.30 -3.35 13.93
CA LEU A 81 0.44 -4.20 13.00
C LEU A 81 0.68 -5.59 13.64
N PRO A 82 -0.25 -6.54 13.51
CA PRO A 82 -0.13 -7.85 14.16
C PRO A 82 0.95 -8.75 13.55
N ASP A 83 1.43 -8.42 12.34
CA ASP A 83 2.47 -9.15 11.62
C ASP A 83 3.27 -8.17 10.73
N PRO A 84 4.56 -8.43 10.43
CA PRO A 84 5.34 -7.64 9.48
C PRO A 84 4.64 -7.33 8.15
N ASN A 85 3.80 -8.22 7.62
CA ASN A 85 3.03 -8.04 6.38
C ASN A 85 1.59 -7.56 6.61
N ALA A 86 1.09 -7.46 7.85
CA ALA A 86 -0.31 -7.19 8.15
C ALA A 86 -0.56 -5.86 8.88
N LEU A 87 -1.62 -5.17 8.48
CA LEU A 87 -2.16 -3.98 9.14
C LEU A 87 -3.64 -4.23 9.47
N LEU A 88 -3.98 -4.11 10.74
CA LEU A 88 -5.36 -3.98 11.19
C LEU A 88 -5.76 -2.51 11.13
N ALA A 89 -6.87 -2.22 10.45
CA ALA A 89 -7.33 -0.85 10.27
C ALA A 89 -8.85 -0.73 10.48
N VAL A 90 -9.30 0.50 10.76
CA VAL A 90 -10.71 0.88 10.68
C VAL A 90 -11.13 0.87 9.21
N GLU A 91 -12.30 0.33 8.90
CA GLU A 91 -12.88 0.37 7.58
C GLU A 91 -13.22 1.82 7.20
N ALA A 92 -12.68 2.27 6.07
CA ALA A 92 -12.86 3.62 5.57
C ALA A 92 -13.44 3.60 4.15
N GLN A 93 -14.23 4.61 3.81
CA GLN A 93 -14.68 4.85 2.46
C GLN A 93 -13.65 5.74 1.74
N PRO A 94 -12.90 5.23 0.75
CA PRO A 94 -11.91 6.04 0.04
C PRO A 94 -12.60 7.08 -0.84
N PHE A 95 -12.03 8.28 -0.91
CA PHE A 95 -12.38 9.24 -1.95
C PHE A 95 -11.81 8.78 -3.30
N PRO A 96 -12.54 8.93 -4.42
CA PRO A 96 -12.07 8.52 -5.74
C PRO A 96 -11.10 9.54 -6.36
N VAL A 97 -10.13 10.02 -5.59
CA VAL A 97 -9.11 10.99 -6.00
C VAL A 97 -7.75 10.60 -5.43
N GLU A 98 -6.68 10.88 -6.19
CA GLU A 98 -5.30 10.74 -5.72
C GLU A 98 -4.77 12.09 -5.25
N VAL A 99 -4.43 12.20 -3.96
CA VAL A 99 -3.86 13.43 -3.39
C VAL A 99 -2.34 13.36 -3.51
N ILE A 100 -1.78 14.03 -4.54
CA ILE A 100 -0.36 13.99 -4.88
C ILE A 100 0.32 15.31 -4.47
N VAL A 101 1.33 15.23 -3.61
CA VAL A 101 2.18 16.37 -3.23
C VAL A 101 3.55 16.23 -3.91
N ARG A 102 4.06 17.31 -4.52
CA ARG A 102 5.33 17.32 -5.25
C ARG A 102 6.27 18.38 -4.65
N GLY A 103 7.33 17.93 -3.97
CA GLY A 103 8.42 18.81 -3.52
C GLY A 103 9.46 19.11 -4.62
N TYR A 104 9.52 18.24 -5.65
CA TYR A 104 10.42 18.36 -6.80
C TYR A 104 9.67 18.01 -8.10
N ILE A 105 10.06 18.67 -9.20
CA ILE A 105 9.50 18.41 -10.54
C ILE A 105 10.27 17.24 -11.17
N THR A 106 9.55 16.17 -11.52
CA THR A 106 10.13 14.94 -12.09
C THR A 106 9.06 14.10 -12.83
N GLY A 107 9.49 13.00 -13.44
CA GLY A 107 8.69 12.02 -14.19
C GLY A 107 8.79 12.19 -15.71
N VAL A 108 8.44 11.13 -16.44
CA VAL A 108 8.56 11.02 -17.90
C VAL A 108 7.29 10.45 -18.55
N THR A 109 6.17 10.49 -17.83
CA THR A 109 4.87 10.10 -18.36
C THR A 109 4.11 11.34 -18.81
N SER A 110 3.17 11.19 -19.73
CA SER A 110 2.32 12.31 -20.18
C SER A 110 1.53 13.00 -19.05
N THR A 111 1.35 12.34 -17.92
CA THR A 111 0.73 12.85 -16.69
C THR A 111 1.73 13.42 -15.67
N ALA A 112 3.04 13.26 -15.90
CA ALA A 112 4.08 13.80 -15.03
C ALA A 112 4.17 15.32 -15.16
N LEU A 113 4.49 15.97 -14.03
CA LEU A 113 4.59 17.43 -13.99
C LEU A 113 5.73 17.95 -14.88
N TRP A 114 6.87 17.24 -14.95
CA TRP A 114 7.99 17.62 -15.80
C TRP A 114 7.64 17.59 -17.29
N ASP A 115 7.04 16.51 -17.78
CA ASP A 115 6.64 16.39 -19.19
C ASP A 115 5.65 17.49 -19.58
N ARG A 116 4.64 17.74 -18.74
CA ARG A 116 3.67 18.83 -18.97
C ARG A 116 4.36 20.20 -18.99
N TYR A 117 5.26 20.46 -18.04
CA TYR A 117 6.00 21.71 -17.95
C TYR A 117 6.93 21.92 -19.16
N SER A 118 7.66 20.89 -19.58
CA SER A 118 8.60 20.97 -20.72
C SER A 118 7.88 21.24 -22.04
N LEU A 119 6.63 20.82 -22.16
CA LEU A 119 5.73 21.14 -23.29
C LEU A 119 5.07 22.52 -23.16
N GLY A 120 5.40 23.32 -22.15
CA GLY A 120 4.80 24.63 -21.89
C GLY A 120 3.40 24.58 -21.27
N GLY A 121 2.95 23.41 -20.83
CA GLY A 121 1.71 23.23 -20.09
C GLY A 121 1.79 23.91 -18.72
N ARG A 122 0.70 24.56 -18.31
CA ARG A 122 0.50 25.13 -16.97
C ARG A 122 -0.49 24.29 -16.19
#